data_AF-A0A2S6R4U1-F1
#
_entry.id   AF-A0A2S6R4U1-F1
#
_cell.length_a   1.000
_cell.length_b   1.000
_cell.length_c   1.000
_cell.angle_alpha   90.00
_cell.angle_beta   90.00
_cell.angle_gamma   90.00
#
_symmetry.space_group_name_H-M   'P 1'
#
loop_
_entity.id
_entity.type
_entity.pdbx_description
1 polymer ?
#
loop_
_entity_poly.entity_id
_entity_poly.type
_entity_poly.pdbx_seq_one_letter_code
_entity_poly.pdbx_strand_id
1 'polypeptide(L)'
;MRDLKNSRAALCAAVFLTAVASPSLAQTVDSDAPIRLVPLEEIAAPEETAPPPDLDDAPLLLDVEDLAAPGETPEDDGARVEVGALGEINADDVGLLSQQSGGFPDSLWLGTRRDMVMLLLPRLPVEARSPAMRSAALKLLLSPGKAPRGDAAERGELLRLRAEILARMGEYDVAIALLKAAPSGDFEEQRARYDNDRMFLRLDFDGACEQARARIDLSADTYWQRALIFCQSKDQEIEAANLGLDLLRESGYAPDAGFVTLIHAMNGYGEAALDSLPNPTPMLVSMLRVLGVQTPLNALDVANPALLRLIAGAADSDIELRLLAAEQAEAVGALAPRAR
;
A
#
# COMPACT_ATOMS: atom_id res chain seq x y z
N MET A 1 -56.45 23.73 -23.93
CA MET A 1 -57.89 24.02 -23.81
C MET A 1 -58.60 22.77 -23.28
N ARG A 2 -59.43 22.95 -22.25
CA ARG A 2 -60.29 21.99 -21.54
C ARG A 2 -59.68 21.21 -20.37
N ASP A 3 -59.69 21.90 -19.23
CA ASP A 3 -60.24 21.42 -17.95
C ASP A 3 -61.50 20.54 -18.15
N LEU A 4 -61.70 19.57 -17.25
CA LEU A 4 -62.89 19.58 -16.38
C LEU A 4 -62.74 18.62 -15.18
N LYS A 5 -62.76 19.22 -13.99
CA LYS A 5 -63.18 18.64 -12.71
C LYS A 5 -64.64 18.16 -12.78
N ASN A 6 -64.97 17.04 -12.13
CA ASN A 6 -65.98 16.92 -11.06
C ASN A 6 -66.27 15.42 -10.78
N SER A 7 -66.14 14.90 -9.55
CA SER A 7 -66.87 15.14 -8.30
C SER A 7 -68.16 14.30 -8.16
N ARG A 8 -68.16 13.44 -7.11
CA ARG A 8 -69.25 13.08 -6.16
C ARG A 8 -69.76 11.64 -6.10
N ALA A 9 -69.81 11.21 -4.82
CA ALA A 9 -70.78 10.35 -4.13
C ALA A 9 -70.70 8.83 -4.40
N ALA A 10 -70.15 8.04 -3.48
CA ALA A 10 -70.72 7.56 -2.21
C ALA A 10 -71.52 6.26 -2.38
N LEU A 11 -70.98 5.14 -1.88
CA LEU A 11 -71.78 4.09 -1.26
C LEU A 11 -70.97 3.39 -0.17
N CYS A 12 -71.56 3.38 1.03
CA CYS A 12 -71.06 2.80 2.25
C CYS A 12 -71.09 1.27 2.20
N ALA A 13 -70.01 0.62 2.66
CA ALA A 13 -70.07 -0.73 3.22
C ALA A 13 -69.09 -0.79 4.39
N ALA A 14 -69.62 -0.65 5.60
CA ALA A 14 -68.88 -0.80 6.85
C ALA A 14 -68.73 -2.30 7.16
N VAL A 15 -67.51 -2.82 7.12
CA VAL A 15 -67.15 -4.13 7.67
C VAL A 15 -66.40 -3.86 8.97
N PHE A 16 -67.05 -4.17 10.09
CA PHE A 16 -66.46 -4.15 11.43
C PHE A 16 -65.50 -5.34 11.58
N LEU A 17 -64.20 -5.08 11.56
CA LEU A 17 -63.16 -6.01 12.02
C LEU A 17 -62.78 -5.62 13.45
N THR A 18 -63.28 -6.38 14.42
CA THR A 18 -62.90 -6.29 15.83
C THR A 18 -61.48 -6.85 15.99
N ALA A 19 -60.49 -5.98 16.09
CA ALA A 19 -59.14 -6.34 16.54
C ALA A 19 -59.14 -6.46 18.07
N VAL A 20 -58.81 -7.65 18.56
CA VAL A 20 -58.57 -7.93 19.98
C VAL A 20 -57.29 -7.20 20.38
N ALA A 21 -57.42 -6.15 21.19
CA ALA A 21 -56.28 -5.46 21.78
C ALA A 21 -55.75 -6.29 22.95
N SER A 22 -54.57 -6.90 22.77
CA SER A 22 -53.77 -7.41 23.88
C SER A 22 -53.31 -6.24 24.76
N PRO A 23 -53.30 -6.37 26.09
CA PRO A 23 -52.75 -5.32 26.95
C PRO A 23 -51.24 -5.24 26.74
N SER A 24 -50.78 -4.14 26.14
CA SER A 24 -49.36 -3.80 26.12
C SER A 24 -48.99 -3.32 27.53
N LEU A 25 -48.18 -4.10 28.24
CA LEU A 25 -47.51 -3.64 29.45
C LEU A 25 -46.44 -2.63 29.03
N ALA A 26 -46.72 -1.34 29.19
CA ALA A 26 -45.71 -0.30 29.10
C ALA A 26 -44.80 -0.40 30.34
N GLN A 27 -43.56 -0.82 30.15
CA GLN A 27 -42.51 -0.63 31.15
C GLN A 27 -42.03 0.82 31.04
N THR A 28 -42.33 1.63 32.05
CA THR A 28 -41.68 2.92 32.26
C THR A 28 -40.24 2.65 32.67
N VAL A 29 -39.30 2.82 31.75
CA VAL A 29 -37.87 2.81 32.08
C VAL A 29 -37.45 4.25 32.34
N ASP A 30 -37.04 4.49 33.59
CA ASP A 30 -36.38 5.70 34.03
C ASP A 30 -35.00 5.76 33.34
N SER A 31 -34.87 6.65 32.36
CA SER A 31 -33.72 6.73 31.47
C SER A 31 -32.72 7.74 32.03
N ASP A 32 -31.75 7.29 32.84
CA ASP A 32 -30.47 7.99 32.98
C ASP A 32 -29.29 7.14 33.52
N ALA A 33 -29.23 5.83 33.19
CA ALA A 33 -28.05 5.02 33.47
C ALA A 33 -27.69 4.10 32.29
N PRO A 34 -26.38 3.93 31.96
CA PRO A 34 -25.97 3.08 30.86
C PRO A 34 -26.28 1.60 31.14
N ILE A 35 -26.80 0.94 30.11
CA ILE A 35 -27.17 -0.48 30.13
C ILE A 35 -25.92 -1.35 30.34
N ARG A 36 -25.92 -2.16 31.40
CA ARG A 36 -24.86 -3.14 31.71
C ARG A 36 -25.21 -4.51 31.13
N LEU A 37 -24.37 -5.02 30.23
CA LEU A 37 -24.66 -6.24 29.46
C LEU A 37 -24.11 -7.55 30.08
N VAL A 38 -23.60 -7.56 31.32
CA VAL A 38 -23.16 -8.81 31.98
C VAL A 38 -23.30 -8.72 33.51
N PRO A 39 -23.84 -9.74 34.20
CA PRO A 39 -23.72 -9.88 35.65
C PRO A 39 -22.27 -10.16 36.07
N LEU A 40 -21.79 -9.49 37.12
CA LEU A 40 -20.54 -9.86 37.79
C LEU A 40 -20.79 -11.15 38.61
N GLU A 41 -20.75 -12.29 37.94
CA GLU A 41 -20.41 -13.53 38.62
C GLU A 41 -18.88 -13.50 38.85
N GLU A 42 -18.50 -13.73 40.10
CA GLU A 42 -17.14 -13.75 40.59
C GLU A 42 -16.35 -14.86 39.87
N ILE A 43 -15.60 -14.49 38.83
CA ILE A 43 -14.63 -15.37 38.17
C ILE A 43 -13.51 -15.62 39.17
N ALA A 44 -13.53 -16.79 39.81
CA ALA A 44 -12.38 -17.30 40.54
C ALA A 44 -11.18 -17.32 39.59
N ALA A 45 -10.10 -16.62 39.97
CA ALA A 45 -8.88 -16.52 39.17
C ALA A 45 -8.33 -17.93 38.87
N PRO A 46 -7.97 -18.25 37.61
CA PRO A 46 -7.18 -19.42 37.32
C PRO A 46 -5.80 -19.24 37.96
N GLU A 47 -5.32 -20.30 38.60
CA GLU A 47 -4.00 -20.40 39.18
C GLU A 47 -2.94 -20.11 38.10
N GLU A 48 -2.07 -19.14 38.40
CA GLU A 48 -1.06 -18.58 37.50
C GLU A 48 0.05 -19.60 37.22
N THR A 49 -0.16 -20.44 36.21
CA THR A 49 0.91 -21.28 35.65
C THR A 49 1.45 -20.65 34.36
N ALA A 50 2.69 -20.16 34.48
CA ALA A 50 3.62 -19.69 33.45
C ALA A 50 3.21 -18.41 32.67
N PRO A 51 4.14 -17.45 32.52
CA PRO A 51 3.90 -16.30 31.67
C PRO A 51 3.67 -16.77 30.23
N PRO A 52 2.70 -16.18 29.50
CA PRO A 52 2.61 -16.37 28.07
C PRO A 52 3.95 -15.93 27.44
N PRO A 53 4.43 -16.59 26.36
CA PRO A 53 5.58 -16.06 25.64
C PRO A 53 5.23 -14.65 25.18
N ASP A 54 6.11 -13.70 25.47
CA ASP A 54 6.04 -12.33 24.95
C ASP A 54 5.95 -12.41 23.42
N LEU A 55 4.74 -12.31 22.90
CA LEU A 55 4.52 -11.92 21.52
C LEU A 55 4.75 -10.41 21.54
N ASP A 56 5.95 -9.99 21.17
CA ASP A 56 6.24 -8.58 20.92
C ASP A 56 5.24 -8.07 19.87
N ASP A 57 4.15 -7.44 20.33
CA ASP A 57 3.20 -6.65 19.55
C ASP A 57 3.82 -5.30 19.16
N ALA A 58 5.14 -5.29 18.94
CA ALA A 58 5.84 -4.12 18.47
C ALA A 58 5.30 -3.76 17.07
N PRO A 59 4.90 -2.51 16.84
CA PRO A 59 4.51 -2.06 15.52
C PRO A 59 5.69 -2.25 14.57
N LEU A 60 5.51 -3.09 13.54
CA LEU A 60 6.52 -3.29 12.48
C LEU A 60 6.60 -2.01 11.64
N LEU A 61 7.43 -1.05 12.05
CA LEU A 61 8.16 -0.27 11.07
C LEU A 61 9.24 -1.21 10.52
N LEU A 62 9.13 -1.55 9.24
CA LEU A 62 10.14 -2.39 8.60
C LEU A 62 11.32 -1.51 8.23
N ASP A 63 12.24 -1.34 9.18
CA ASP A 63 13.56 -0.87 8.86
C ASP A 63 14.36 -2.05 8.30
N VAL A 64 15.03 -1.85 7.16
CA VAL A 64 15.80 -2.93 6.49
C VAL A 64 16.89 -3.48 7.40
N GLU A 65 17.36 -2.67 8.35
CA GLU A 65 18.35 -3.04 9.37
C GLU A 65 17.82 -4.06 10.39
N ASP A 66 16.51 -4.12 10.61
CA ASP A 66 15.85 -5.09 11.51
C ASP A 66 15.51 -6.41 10.80
N LEU A 67 15.63 -6.46 9.46
CA LEU A 67 15.49 -7.69 8.70
C LEU A 67 16.76 -8.50 8.84
N ALA A 68 16.62 -9.77 9.22
CA ALA A 68 17.76 -10.66 9.45
C ALA A 68 18.75 -10.58 8.28
N ALA A 69 20.02 -10.29 8.59
CA ALA A 69 21.09 -10.30 7.62
C ALA A 69 21.12 -11.67 6.90
N PRO A 70 21.49 -11.72 5.60
CA PRO A 70 21.68 -12.99 4.91
C PRO A 70 22.61 -13.85 5.76
N GLY A 71 22.13 -15.03 6.17
CA GLY A 71 22.79 -15.85 7.19
C GLY A 71 24.28 -15.98 6.91
N GLU A 72 25.09 -15.65 7.92
CA GLU A 72 26.53 -15.92 7.90
C GLU A 72 26.75 -17.41 7.68
N THR A 73 27.73 -17.71 6.83
CA THR A 73 28.18 -19.07 6.50
C THR A 73 28.42 -19.88 7.78
N PRO A 74 27.91 -21.13 7.89
CA PRO A 74 28.16 -21.95 9.06
C PRO A 74 29.67 -22.21 9.21
N GLU A 75 30.17 -22.13 10.45
CA GLU A 75 31.52 -22.54 10.80
C GLU A 75 31.79 -23.99 10.35
N ASP A 76 32.95 -24.17 9.72
CA ASP A 76 33.47 -25.41 9.14
C ASP A 76 33.74 -26.47 10.23
N ASP A 77 32.72 -27.26 10.57
CA ASP A 77 32.92 -28.56 11.22
C ASP A 77 33.19 -29.57 10.11
N GLY A 78 34.43 -30.08 10.03
CA GLY A 78 35.06 -30.78 8.91
C GLY A 78 34.42 -32.11 8.46
N ALA A 79 33.10 -32.15 8.32
CA ALA A 79 32.35 -33.17 7.64
C ALA A 79 32.65 -33.09 6.13
N ARG A 80 32.90 -34.25 5.52
CA ARG A 80 33.07 -34.37 4.07
C ARG A 80 31.92 -33.69 3.35
N VAL A 81 32.24 -32.58 2.70
CA VAL A 81 31.34 -31.89 1.77
C VAL A 81 31.22 -32.77 0.52
N GLU A 82 30.16 -33.57 0.44
CA GLU A 82 29.69 -34.06 -0.85
C GLU A 82 29.10 -32.87 -1.60
N VAL A 83 29.91 -32.26 -2.49
CA VAL A 83 29.43 -31.26 -3.45
C VAL A 83 28.60 -32.00 -4.52
N GLY A 84 27.37 -32.35 -4.18
CA GLY A 84 26.33 -32.51 -5.18
C GLY A 84 26.13 -31.15 -5.86
N ALA A 85 25.92 -31.13 -7.18
CA ALA A 85 25.59 -29.89 -7.89
C ALA A 85 24.37 -29.26 -7.22
N LEU A 86 24.59 -28.18 -6.45
CA LEU A 86 23.53 -27.37 -5.88
C LEU A 86 22.72 -26.85 -7.08
N GLY A 87 21.46 -27.28 -7.17
CA GLY A 87 20.56 -26.81 -8.21
C GLY A 87 20.46 -25.29 -8.19
N GLU A 88 20.17 -24.68 -9.34
CA GLU A 88 19.96 -23.24 -9.45
C GLU A 88 18.90 -22.81 -8.43
N ILE A 89 19.26 -21.91 -7.51
CA ILE A 89 18.33 -21.39 -6.51
C ILE A 89 17.23 -20.62 -7.26
N ASN A 90 15.99 -21.04 -7.05
CA ASN A 90 14.84 -20.41 -7.68
C ASN A 90 14.58 -19.04 -7.04
N ALA A 91 14.49 -18.00 -7.86
CA ALA A 91 14.22 -16.63 -7.41
C ALA A 91 12.92 -16.51 -6.60
N ASP A 92 11.90 -17.32 -6.92
CA ASP A 92 10.62 -17.31 -6.22
C ASP A 92 10.70 -17.86 -4.78
N ASP A 93 11.76 -18.60 -4.43
CA ASP A 93 11.91 -19.25 -3.13
C ASP A 93 12.44 -18.29 -2.05
N VAL A 94 12.97 -17.14 -2.46
CA VAL A 94 13.70 -16.19 -1.61
C VAL A 94 12.79 -15.42 -0.67
N GLY A 95 13.32 -15.06 0.50
CA GLY A 95 12.68 -14.19 1.49
C GLY A 95 13.72 -13.50 2.38
N LEU A 96 13.26 -12.52 3.15
CA LEU A 96 14.06 -11.74 4.11
C LEU A 96 13.75 -12.09 5.58
N LEU A 97 12.62 -12.77 5.85
CA LEU A 97 12.24 -13.19 7.20
C LEU A 97 12.36 -14.70 7.34
N SER A 98 13.25 -15.18 8.21
CA SER A 98 13.29 -16.59 8.57
C SER A 98 12.15 -16.94 9.53
N GLN A 99 11.90 -18.23 9.72
CA GLN A 99 10.92 -18.67 10.73
C GLN A 99 11.30 -18.18 12.14
N GLN A 100 12.60 -18.05 12.45
CA GLN A 100 13.07 -17.56 13.74
C GLN A 100 12.85 -16.05 13.91
N SER A 101 12.86 -15.27 12.83
CA SER A 101 12.56 -13.84 12.84
C SER A 101 11.09 -13.52 12.50
N GLY A 102 10.18 -14.48 12.72
CA GLY A 102 8.73 -14.27 12.60
C GLY A 102 8.14 -14.48 11.21
N GLY A 103 8.91 -15.03 10.26
CA GLY A 103 8.45 -15.51 8.97
C GLY A 103 7.67 -16.82 9.06
N PHE A 104 6.95 -17.14 7.99
CA PHE A 104 6.32 -18.44 7.76
C PHE A 104 7.36 -19.51 7.40
N PRO A 105 7.08 -20.80 7.66
CA PRO A 105 7.99 -21.88 7.34
C PRO A 105 8.16 -22.06 5.82
N ASP A 106 9.26 -22.70 5.39
CA ASP A 106 9.56 -22.96 3.97
C ASP A 106 8.47 -23.77 3.23
N SER A 107 7.61 -24.46 3.98
CA SER A 107 6.43 -25.19 3.50
C SER A 107 5.21 -24.31 3.25
N LEU A 108 5.33 -22.97 3.35
CA LEU A 108 4.25 -21.99 3.18
C LEU A 108 3.36 -22.28 1.96
N TRP A 109 3.96 -22.57 0.81
CA TRP A 109 3.23 -22.80 -0.45
C TRP A 109 2.96 -24.28 -0.75
N LEU A 110 3.30 -25.18 0.17
CA LEU A 110 3.15 -26.62 -0.02
C LEU A 110 1.68 -26.97 -0.27
N GLY A 111 1.41 -27.63 -1.39
CA GLY A 111 0.05 -28.01 -1.77
C GLY A 111 -0.74 -26.93 -2.51
N THR A 112 -0.28 -25.67 -2.52
CA THR A 112 -0.93 -24.57 -3.24
C THR A 112 -0.49 -24.53 -4.71
N ARG A 113 -1.43 -24.23 -5.61
CA ARG A 113 -1.13 -24.04 -7.04
C ARG A 113 -0.70 -22.60 -7.31
N ARG A 114 0.23 -22.42 -8.24
CA ARG A 114 0.74 -21.10 -8.65
C ARG A 114 -0.37 -20.18 -9.15
N ASP A 115 -1.26 -20.67 -10.00
CA ASP A 115 -2.39 -19.88 -10.53
C ASP A 115 -3.28 -19.29 -9.42
N MET A 116 -3.50 -20.04 -8.34
CA MET A 116 -4.23 -19.57 -7.17
C MET A 116 -3.48 -18.48 -6.42
N VAL A 117 -2.16 -18.62 -6.23
CA VAL A 117 -1.35 -17.59 -5.58
C VAL A 117 -1.33 -16.32 -6.41
N MET A 118 -1.09 -16.43 -7.70
CA MET A 118 -1.07 -15.29 -8.62
C MET A 118 -2.45 -14.62 -8.74
N LEU A 119 -3.54 -15.35 -8.50
CA LEU A 119 -4.89 -14.79 -8.41
C LEU A 119 -5.15 -14.06 -7.08
N LEU A 120 -4.77 -14.66 -5.94
CA LEU A 120 -5.16 -14.15 -4.62
C LEU A 120 -4.22 -13.09 -4.08
N LEU A 121 -2.91 -13.21 -4.31
CA LEU A 121 -1.91 -12.32 -3.73
C LEU A 121 -2.10 -10.84 -4.14
N PRO A 122 -2.47 -10.50 -5.40
CA PRO A 122 -2.75 -9.10 -5.76
C PRO A 122 -3.92 -8.47 -4.99
N ARG A 123 -4.83 -9.30 -4.46
CA ARG A 123 -6.04 -8.90 -3.71
C ARG A 123 -5.79 -8.76 -2.21
N LEU A 124 -4.55 -8.88 -1.74
CA LEU A 124 -4.21 -8.56 -0.36
C LEU A 124 -4.69 -7.14 -0.05
N PRO A 125 -5.40 -6.92 1.07
CA PRO A 125 -5.95 -5.62 1.39
C PRO A 125 -4.84 -4.74 1.97
N VAL A 126 -4.01 -4.18 1.08
CA VAL A 126 -2.88 -3.29 1.43
C VAL A 126 -3.32 -2.02 2.17
N GLU A 127 -4.60 -1.67 2.05
CA GLU A 127 -5.28 -0.55 2.72
C GLU A 127 -6.20 -0.99 3.88
N ALA A 128 -6.13 -2.26 4.31
CA ALA A 128 -6.90 -2.71 5.46
C ALA A 128 -6.56 -1.86 6.69
N ARG A 129 -7.60 -1.36 7.37
CA ARG A 129 -7.50 -0.63 8.63
C ARG A 129 -7.20 -1.57 9.81
N SER A 130 -6.10 -2.31 9.74
CA SER A 130 -5.68 -3.24 10.78
C SER A 130 -4.15 -3.43 10.77
N PRO A 131 -3.46 -2.98 11.83
CA PRO A 131 -2.02 -3.22 11.98
C PRO A 131 -1.66 -4.71 11.98
N ALA A 132 -2.50 -5.57 12.56
CA ALA A 132 -2.30 -7.02 12.56
C ALA A 132 -2.39 -7.61 11.14
N MET A 133 -3.33 -7.13 10.30
CA MET A 133 -3.42 -7.55 8.91
C MET A 133 -2.22 -7.06 8.08
N ARG A 134 -1.76 -5.82 8.32
CA ARG A 134 -0.52 -5.32 7.71
C ARG A 134 0.67 -6.21 8.08
N SER A 135 0.85 -6.47 9.37
CA SER A 135 1.92 -7.33 9.89
C SER A 135 1.88 -8.73 9.26
N ALA A 136 0.69 -9.34 9.18
CA ALA A 136 0.51 -10.64 8.53
C ALA A 136 0.84 -10.60 7.02
N ALA A 137 0.44 -9.53 6.31
CA ALA A 137 0.76 -9.35 4.89
C ALA A 137 2.27 -9.18 4.68
N LEU A 138 2.94 -8.37 5.50
CA LEU A 138 4.40 -8.19 5.45
C LEU A 138 5.12 -9.52 5.71
N LYS A 139 4.74 -10.25 6.76
CA LYS A 139 5.28 -11.59 7.04
C LYS A 139 5.10 -12.52 5.85
N LEU A 140 3.89 -12.57 5.27
CA LEU A 140 3.61 -13.39 4.08
C LEU A 140 4.49 -13.02 2.89
N LEU A 141 4.63 -11.73 2.61
CA LEU A 141 5.38 -11.21 1.47
C LEU A 141 6.90 -11.30 1.64
N LEU A 142 7.41 -11.45 2.87
CA LEU A 142 8.85 -11.50 3.16
C LEU A 142 9.37 -12.88 3.56
N SER A 143 8.49 -13.84 3.81
CA SER A 143 8.92 -15.20 4.17
C SER A 143 9.48 -15.94 2.95
N PRO A 144 10.55 -16.74 3.09
CA PRO A 144 10.97 -17.66 2.06
C PRO A 144 9.94 -18.79 1.93
N GLY A 145 10.08 -19.58 0.87
CA GLY A 145 9.31 -20.82 0.75
C GLY A 145 9.33 -21.35 -0.66
N LYS A 146 9.45 -22.68 -0.77
CA LYS A 146 9.51 -23.35 -2.07
C LYS A 146 8.34 -22.91 -2.95
N ALA A 147 8.65 -22.44 -4.15
CA ALA A 147 7.66 -21.84 -5.02
C ALA A 147 6.43 -22.75 -5.23
N PRO A 148 5.22 -22.16 -5.35
CA PRO A 148 3.99 -22.91 -5.55
C PRO A 148 4.06 -23.85 -6.75
N ARG A 149 3.28 -24.95 -6.72
CA ARG A 149 3.26 -25.93 -7.81
C ARG A 149 2.68 -25.32 -9.09
N GLY A 150 3.39 -25.53 -10.20
CA GLY A 150 3.01 -25.05 -11.52
C GLY A 150 4.12 -24.20 -12.14
N ASP A 151 4.12 -24.14 -13.47
CA ASP A 151 5.14 -23.42 -14.23
C ASP A 151 4.96 -21.91 -14.07
N ALA A 152 6.07 -21.20 -13.88
CA ALA A 152 6.09 -19.74 -13.93
C ALA A 152 6.10 -19.29 -15.39
N ALA A 153 5.40 -18.19 -15.70
CA ALA A 153 5.51 -17.58 -17.03
C ALA A 153 6.92 -17.03 -17.26
N GLU A 154 7.53 -16.50 -16.20
CA GLU A 154 8.88 -15.97 -16.18
C GLU A 154 9.60 -16.37 -14.89
N ARG A 155 10.94 -16.44 -14.93
CA ARG A 155 11.74 -16.65 -13.72
C ARG A 155 11.52 -15.49 -12.76
N GLY A 156 11.14 -15.80 -11.51
CA GLY A 156 10.96 -14.78 -10.47
C GLY A 156 9.61 -14.05 -10.52
N GLU A 157 8.63 -14.57 -11.27
CA GLU A 157 7.30 -13.96 -11.41
C GLU A 157 6.62 -13.72 -10.06
N LEU A 158 6.70 -14.68 -9.12
CA LEU A 158 6.09 -14.54 -7.80
C LEU A 158 6.89 -13.54 -6.95
N LEU A 159 8.22 -13.55 -7.03
CA LEU A 159 9.06 -12.58 -6.33
C LEU A 159 8.75 -11.14 -6.79
N ARG A 160 8.59 -10.94 -8.09
CA ARG A 160 8.22 -9.63 -8.67
C ARG A 160 6.88 -9.15 -8.14
N LEU A 161 5.88 -10.02 -8.10
CA LEU A 161 4.57 -9.70 -7.54
C LEU A 161 4.65 -9.35 -6.05
N ARG A 162 5.44 -10.10 -5.26
CA ARG A 162 5.65 -9.80 -3.83
C ARG A 162 6.25 -8.41 -3.64
N ALA A 163 7.27 -8.07 -4.41
CA ALA A 163 7.92 -6.76 -4.37
C ALA A 163 6.98 -5.62 -4.82
N GLU A 164 6.13 -5.86 -5.82
CA GLU A 164 5.09 -4.90 -6.24
C GLU A 164 4.09 -4.61 -5.13
N ILE A 165 3.63 -5.65 -4.42
CA ILE A 165 2.71 -5.46 -3.29
C ILE A 165 3.39 -4.68 -2.17
N LEU A 166 4.66 -4.99 -1.85
CA LEU A 166 5.44 -4.23 -0.85
C LEU A 166 5.58 -2.75 -1.25
N ALA A 167 5.86 -2.45 -2.52
CA ALA A 167 5.93 -1.08 -3.01
C ALA A 167 4.57 -0.35 -2.92
N ARG A 168 3.45 -1.04 -3.23
CA ARG A 168 2.09 -0.52 -3.02
C ARG A 168 1.77 -0.28 -1.55
N MET A 169 2.36 -1.06 -0.64
CA MET A 169 2.30 -0.85 0.81
C MET A 169 3.22 0.27 1.31
N GLY A 170 3.98 0.90 0.41
CA GLY A 170 4.91 1.98 0.73
C GLY A 170 6.29 1.52 1.24
N GLU A 171 6.59 0.22 1.17
CA GLU A 171 7.84 -0.36 1.65
C GLU A 171 8.86 -0.53 0.52
N TYR A 172 9.24 0.60 -0.10
CA TYR A 172 10.15 0.62 -1.25
C TYR A 172 11.52 0.04 -0.92
N ASP A 173 12.13 0.40 0.21
CA ASP A 173 13.45 -0.12 0.60
C ASP A 173 13.42 -1.64 0.83
N VAL A 174 12.35 -2.14 1.45
CA VAL A 174 12.14 -3.58 1.67
C VAL A 174 11.90 -4.31 0.35
N ALA A 175 11.09 -3.74 -0.55
CA ALA A 175 10.86 -4.31 -1.89
C ALA A 175 12.17 -4.42 -2.68
N ILE A 176 13.01 -3.38 -2.63
CA ILE A 176 14.34 -3.38 -3.27
C ILE A 176 15.24 -4.44 -2.64
N ALA A 177 15.27 -4.54 -1.30
CA ALA A 177 16.05 -5.55 -0.58
C ALA A 177 15.63 -6.98 -0.97
N LEU A 178 14.32 -7.23 -1.08
CA LEU A 178 13.78 -8.53 -1.48
C LEU A 178 14.22 -8.92 -2.90
N LEU A 179 14.14 -7.99 -3.85
CA LEU A 179 14.58 -8.21 -5.24
C LEU A 179 16.11 -8.34 -5.36
N LYS A 180 16.89 -7.76 -4.44
CA LYS A 180 18.36 -7.91 -4.40
C LYS A 180 18.79 -9.25 -3.82
N ALA A 181 18.00 -9.83 -2.92
CA ALA A 181 18.30 -11.14 -2.31
C ALA A 181 18.19 -12.30 -3.32
N ALA A 182 17.54 -12.10 -4.47
CA ALA A 182 17.41 -13.13 -5.48
C ALA A 182 18.71 -13.36 -6.27
N PRO A 183 19.16 -14.62 -6.41
CA PRO A 183 20.40 -14.95 -7.12
C PRO A 183 20.24 -14.91 -8.64
N SER A 184 19.01 -14.92 -9.14
CA SER A 184 18.67 -14.94 -10.55
C SER A 184 17.34 -14.22 -10.81
N GLY A 185 17.09 -13.84 -12.05
CA GLY A 185 15.91 -13.07 -12.47
C GLY A 185 16.27 -11.68 -13.00
N ASP A 186 15.43 -11.15 -13.88
CA ASP A 186 15.56 -9.79 -14.38
C ASP A 186 14.64 -8.87 -13.58
N PHE A 187 15.23 -8.16 -12.62
CA PHE A 187 14.55 -7.25 -11.71
C PHE A 187 15.10 -5.82 -11.78
N GLU A 188 16.05 -5.57 -12.69
CA GLU A 188 16.78 -4.30 -12.68
C GLU A 188 15.87 -3.11 -12.98
N GLU A 189 14.93 -3.29 -13.90
CA GLU A 189 13.91 -2.28 -14.21
C GLU A 189 13.01 -1.99 -13.00
N GLN A 190 12.49 -3.00 -12.31
CA GLN A 190 11.65 -2.80 -11.14
C GLN A 190 12.42 -2.17 -9.97
N ARG A 191 13.65 -2.63 -9.71
CA ARG A 191 14.50 -2.06 -8.65
C ARG A 191 14.80 -0.60 -8.93
N ALA A 192 15.18 -0.24 -10.14
CA ALA A 192 15.46 1.14 -10.52
C ALA A 192 14.23 2.04 -10.32
N ARG A 193 13.03 1.58 -10.70
CA ARG A 193 11.78 2.34 -10.45
C ARG A 193 11.52 2.58 -8.97
N TYR A 194 11.62 1.54 -8.15
CA TYR A 194 11.36 1.66 -6.72
C TYR A 194 12.40 2.56 -6.03
N ASP A 195 13.65 2.51 -6.49
CA ASP A 195 14.71 3.38 -6.00
C ASP A 195 14.43 4.84 -6.35
N ASN A 196 14.04 5.11 -7.60
CA ASN A 196 13.67 6.45 -8.06
C ASN A 196 12.43 7.00 -7.34
N ASP A 197 11.39 6.18 -7.17
CA ASP A 197 10.18 6.54 -6.42
C ASP A 197 10.52 6.92 -4.97
N ARG A 198 11.40 6.17 -4.30
CA ARG A 198 11.86 6.54 -2.95
C ARG A 198 12.61 7.88 -2.96
N MET A 199 13.43 8.14 -3.98
CA MET A 199 14.18 9.40 -4.11
C MET A 199 13.21 10.58 -4.26
N PHE A 200 12.17 10.44 -5.08
CA PHE A 200 11.10 11.44 -5.17
C PHE A 200 10.40 11.70 -3.83
N LEU A 201 10.08 10.65 -3.06
CA LEU A 201 9.46 10.82 -1.73
C LEU A 201 10.36 11.57 -0.75
N ARG A 202 11.68 11.33 -0.84
CA ARG A 202 12.70 11.99 -0.02
C ARG A 202 13.11 13.38 -0.54
N LEU A 203 12.54 13.81 -1.67
CA LEU A 203 12.93 15.02 -2.40
C LEU A 203 14.40 15.02 -2.83
N ASP A 204 15.01 13.84 -3.00
CA ASP A 204 16.33 13.67 -3.58
C ASP A 204 16.23 13.75 -5.11
N PHE A 205 16.00 14.98 -5.60
CA PHE A 205 15.81 15.22 -7.02
C PHE A 205 17.09 15.07 -7.83
N ASP A 206 18.26 15.31 -7.21
CA ASP A 206 19.53 15.17 -7.90
C ASP A 206 19.76 13.70 -8.27
N GLY A 207 19.61 12.77 -7.31
CA GLY A 207 19.70 11.34 -7.55
C GLY A 207 18.61 10.83 -8.51
N ALA A 208 17.36 11.24 -8.29
CA ALA A 208 16.25 10.83 -9.14
C ALA A 208 16.45 11.25 -10.61
N CYS A 209 16.94 12.47 -10.83
CA CYS A 209 17.17 13.01 -12.17
C CYS A 209 18.42 12.47 -12.84
N GLU A 210 19.46 12.15 -12.09
CA GLU A 210 20.61 11.40 -12.61
C GLU A 210 20.16 10.02 -13.12
N GLN A 211 19.41 9.28 -12.31
CA GLN A 211 18.91 7.96 -12.68
C GLN A 211 17.97 8.02 -13.88
N ALA A 212 17.03 8.99 -13.90
CA ALA A 212 16.11 9.17 -15.03
C ALA A 212 16.86 9.37 -16.37
N ARG A 213 17.90 10.22 -16.37
CA ARG A 213 18.73 10.46 -17.56
C ARG A 213 19.52 9.21 -17.96
N ALA A 214 20.04 8.45 -17.01
CA ALA A 214 20.79 7.23 -17.28
C ALA A 214 19.90 6.11 -17.86
N ARG A 215 18.60 6.10 -17.52
CA ARG A 215 17.67 5.03 -17.91
C ARG A 215 16.90 5.28 -19.20
N ILE A 216 16.81 6.52 -19.69
CA ILE A 216 15.96 6.87 -20.83
C ILE A 216 16.30 6.10 -22.12
N ASP A 217 17.59 5.81 -22.34
CA ASP A 217 18.06 5.06 -23.52
C ASP A 217 18.06 3.53 -23.29
N LEU A 218 17.92 3.09 -22.04
CA LEU A 218 18.02 1.69 -21.64
C LEU A 218 16.66 1.00 -21.47
N SER A 219 15.57 1.77 -21.35
CA SER A 219 14.26 1.27 -21.03
C SER A 219 13.19 1.94 -21.88
N ALA A 220 12.29 1.13 -22.46
CA ALA A 220 11.16 1.62 -23.26
C ALA A 220 9.97 2.09 -22.41
N ASP A 221 10.07 2.01 -21.08
CA ASP A 221 8.95 2.34 -20.23
C ASP A 221 8.82 3.84 -19.96
N THR A 222 7.62 4.35 -20.21
CA THR A 222 7.21 5.75 -20.09
C THR A 222 7.43 6.39 -18.73
N TYR A 223 7.64 5.61 -17.67
CA TYR A 223 8.08 6.11 -16.36
C TYR A 223 9.33 7.00 -16.48
N TRP A 224 10.36 6.55 -17.21
CA TRP A 224 11.61 7.29 -17.34
C TRP A 224 11.45 8.56 -18.16
N GLN A 225 10.58 8.53 -19.18
CA GLN A 225 10.23 9.73 -19.94
C GLN A 225 9.51 10.77 -19.06
N ARG A 226 8.58 10.35 -18.19
CA ARG A 226 7.94 11.26 -17.21
C ARG A 226 8.93 11.83 -16.21
N ALA A 227 9.82 10.98 -15.68
CA ALA A 227 10.87 11.43 -14.77
C ALA A 227 11.81 12.45 -15.44
N LEU A 228 12.20 12.19 -16.69
CA LEU A 228 13.03 13.13 -17.47
C LEU A 228 12.32 14.47 -17.71
N ILE A 229 11.03 14.45 -18.05
CA ILE A 229 10.23 15.68 -18.22
C ILE A 229 10.14 16.48 -16.92
N PHE A 230 9.95 15.80 -15.77
CA PHE A 230 10.04 16.44 -14.46
C PHE A 230 11.40 17.12 -14.27
N CYS A 231 12.49 16.42 -14.56
CA CYS A 231 13.85 16.91 -14.36
C CYS A 231 14.17 18.11 -15.26
N GLN A 232 13.76 18.06 -16.52
CA GLN A 232 13.89 19.19 -17.46
C GLN A 232 13.11 20.41 -16.97
N SER A 233 11.88 20.21 -16.48
CA SER A 233 11.05 21.30 -15.93
C SER A 233 11.69 21.91 -14.68
N LYS A 234 12.20 21.07 -13.77
CA LYS A 234 12.93 21.50 -12.56
C LYS A 234 14.17 22.32 -12.93
N ASP A 235 14.90 21.91 -13.96
CA ASP A 235 16.14 22.56 -14.41
C ASP A 235 15.87 23.71 -15.41
N GLN A 236 14.61 24.12 -15.57
CA GLN A 236 14.17 25.22 -16.45
C GLN A 236 14.46 24.99 -17.95
N GLU A 237 14.59 23.73 -18.36
CA GLU A 237 14.69 23.29 -19.76
C GLU A 237 13.29 23.16 -20.39
N ILE A 238 12.53 24.26 -20.38
CA ILE A 238 11.09 24.29 -20.67
C ILE A 238 10.74 23.70 -22.04
N GLU A 239 11.49 24.05 -23.07
CA GLU A 239 11.24 23.57 -24.44
C GLU A 239 11.45 22.04 -24.56
N ALA A 240 12.45 21.50 -23.85
CA ALA A 240 12.71 20.06 -23.84
C ALA A 240 11.60 19.31 -23.10
N ALA A 241 11.15 19.84 -21.96
CA ALA A 241 10.03 19.28 -21.20
C ALA A 241 8.72 19.26 -22.02
N ASN A 242 8.41 20.37 -22.71
CA ASN A 242 7.24 20.46 -23.57
C ASN A 242 7.30 19.47 -24.74
N LEU A 243 8.46 19.36 -25.40
CA LEU A 243 8.67 18.37 -26.46
C LEU A 243 8.45 16.95 -25.92
N GLY A 244 8.98 16.63 -24.74
CA GLY A 244 8.76 15.34 -24.09
C GLY A 244 7.28 15.05 -23.81
N LEU A 245 6.52 16.06 -23.35
CA LEU A 245 5.07 15.95 -23.17
C LEU A 245 4.35 15.68 -24.49
N ASP A 246 4.69 16.42 -25.54
CA ASP A 246 4.10 16.25 -26.87
C ASP A 246 4.37 14.83 -27.41
N LEU A 247 5.61 14.35 -27.29
CA LEU A 247 5.99 13.00 -27.70
C LEU A 247 5.22 11.91 -26.93
N LEU A 248 5.03 12.07 -25.61
CA LEU A 248 4.22 11.13 -24.82
C LEU A 248 2.77 11.08 -25.31
N ARG A 249 2.16 12.23 -25.65
CA ARG A 249 0.79 12.27 -26.19
C ARG A 249 0.69 11.56 -27.54
N GLU A 250 1.66 11.75 -28.42
CA GLU A 250 1.68 11.10 -29.74
C GLU A 250 2.02 9.60 -29.67
N SER A 251 2.71 9.15 -28.63
CA SER A 251 3.15 7.75 -28.48
C SER A 251 2.03 6.76 -28.10
N GLY A 252 0.79 7.23 -27.88
CA GLY A 252 -0.32 6.42 -27.38
C GLY A 252 -0.30 6.19 -25.86
N TYR A 253 0.69 6.74 -25.16
CA TYR A 253 0.81 6.73 -23.70
C TYR A 253 0.69 8.14 -23.13
N ALA A 254 -0.44 8.79 -23.44
CA ALA A 254 -0.69 10.15 -22.98
C ALA A 254 -0.58 10.24 -21.45
N PRO A 255 0.15 11.25 -20.94
CA PRO A 255 0.33 11.43 -19.50
C PRO A 255 -1.00 11.79 -18.82
N ASP A 256 -1.12 11.48 -17.54
CA ASP A 256 -2.29 11.84 -16.74
C ASP A 256 -2.43 13.36 -16.62
N ALA A 257 -3.67 13.83 -16.46
CA ALA A 257 -3.98 15.26 -16.39
C ALA A 257 -3.30 15.95 -15.19
N GLY A 258 -3.12 15.22 -14.07
CA GLY A 258 -2.41 15.72 -12.90
C GLY A 258 -0.96 16.03 -13.21
N PHE A 259 -0.25 15.09 -13.83
CA PHE A 259 1.13 15.26 -14.29
C PHE A 259 1.27 16.44 -15.25
N VAL A 260 0.42 16.51 -16.27
CA VAL A 260 0.46 17.61 -17.26
C VAL A 260 0.25 18.97 -16.59
N THR A 261 -0.73 19.08 -15.69
CA THR A 261 -1.01 20.32 -14.96
C THR A 261 0.17 20.76 -14.11
N LEU A 262 0.79 19.82 -13.39
CA LEU A 262 1.94 20.11 -12.54
C LEU A 262 3.18 20.50 -13.35
N ILE A 263 3.45 19.85 -14.50
CA ILE A 263 4.53 20.27 -15.40
C ILE A 263 4.28 21.68 -15.95
N HIS A 264 3.06 21.98 -16.41
CA HIS A 264 2.76 23.32 -16.90
C HIS A 264 2.95 24.41 -15.84
N ALA A 265 2.58 24.13 -14.58
CA ALA A 265 2.82 25.03 -13.48
C ALA A 265 4.32 25.20 -13.17
N MET A 266 5.10 24.11 -13.14
CA MET A 266 6.57 24.17 -12.99
C MET A 266 7.22 24.99 -14.11
N ASN A 267 6.64 24.95 -15.31
CA ASN A 267 7.11 25.68 -16.48
C ASN A 267 6.60 27.13 -16.57
N GLY A 268 5.79 27.58 -15.61
CA GLY A 268 5.28 28.96 -15.54
C GLY A 268 4.11 29.27 -16.48
N TYR A 269 3.43 28.26 -17.03
CA TYR A 269 2.27 28.44 -17.92
C TYR A 269 0.93 28.62 -17.20
N GLY A 270 0.93 28.69 -15.87
CA GLY A 270 -0.28 28.90 -15.06
C GLY A 270 -0.07 28.49 -13.61
N GLU A 271 -1.13 28.60 -12.82
CA GLU A 271 -1.15 28.08 -11.45
C GLU A 271 -1.38 26.56 -11.46
N ALA A 272 -0.80 25.86 -10.50
CA ALA A 272 -1.08 24.44 -10.26
C ALA A 272 -2.42 24.27 -9.54
N ALA A 273 -3.50 24.55 -10.25
CA ALA A 273 -4.86 24.28 -9.79
C ALA A 273 -5.22 22.82 -10.08
N LEU A 274 -5.24 21.99 -9.04
CA LEU A 274 -5.69 20.61 -9.11
C LEU A 274 -6.97 20.44 -8.29
N ASP A 275 -8.08 20.16 -8.97
CA ASP A 275 -9.36 19.85 -8.29
C ASP A 275 -9.38 18.42 -7.74
N SER A 276 -8.56 17.53 -8.31
CA SER A 276 -8.60 16.11 -8.03
C SER A 276 -7.28 15.44 -8.36
N LEU A 277 -6.76 14.64 -7.42
CA LEU A 277 -5.55 13.84 -7.63
C LEU A 277 -5.62 12.49 -6.90
N PRO A 278 -6.53 11.58 -7.29
CA PRO A 278 -6.63 10.28 -6.66
C PRO A 278 -5.38 9.44 -6.95
N ASN A 279 -4.86 8.78 -5.93
CA ASN A 279 -3.73 7.84 -6.02
C ASN A 279 -2.49 8.45 -6.64
N PRO A 280 -2.00 9.59 -6.10
CA PRO A 280 -0.85 10.24 -6.68
C PRO A 280 0.36 9.32 -6.58
N THR A 281 1.19 9.32 -7.61
CA THR A 281 2.49 8.65 -7.55
C THR A 281 3.46 9.43 -6.66
N PRO A 282 4.53 8.81 -6.16
CA PRO A 282 5.66 9.49 -5.52
C PRO A 282 6.12 10.76 -6.25
N MET A 283 6.25 10.67 -7.58
CA MET A 283 6.64 11.80 -8.43
C MET A 283 5.62 12.94 -8.36
N LEU A 284 4.32 12.66 -8.50
CA LEU A 284 3.26 13.68 -8.44
C LEU A 284 3.21 14.37 -7.07
N VAL A 285 3.34 13.61 -5.98
CA VAL A 285 3.40 14.18 -4.63
C VAL A 285 4.63 15.07 -4.46
N SER A 286 5.79 14.66 -5.00
CA SER A 286 6.99 15.50 -4.94
C SER A 286 6.83 16.82 -5.70
N MET A 287 6.12 16.82 -6.84
CA MET A 287 5.83 18.02 -7.63
C MET A 287 4.91 19.00 -6.89
N LEU A 288 3.87 18.49 -6.23
CA LEU A 288 3.01 19.31 -5.36
C LEU A 288 3.83 20.04 -4.29
N ARG A 289 4.77 19.33 -3.66
CA ARG A 289 5.65 19.90 -2.63
C ARG A 289 6.60 20.95 -3.19
N VAL A 290 7.21 20.70 -4.35
CA VAL A 290 8.07 21.69 -5.03
C VAL A 290 7.32 22.97 -5.37
N LEU A 291 6.07 22.84 -5.81
CA LEU A 291 5.22 23.97 -6.18
C LEU A 291 4.58 24.68 -4.98
N GLY A 292 4.69 24.14 -3.77
CA GLY A 292 4.00 24.65 -2.59
C GLY A 292 2.47 24.59 -2.71
N VAL A 293 1.94 23.65 -3.50
CA VAL A 293 0.52 23.51 -3.78
C VAL A 293 -0.09 22.57 -2.75
N GLN A 294 -1.25 22.97 -2.21
CA GLN A 294 -1.97 22.10 -1.28
C GLN A 294 -2.41 20.82 -2.00
N THR A 295 -2.18 19.68 -1.34
CA THR A 295 -2.61 18.39 -1.88
C THR A 295 -4.14 18.31 -1.79
N PRO A 296 -4.85 18.00 -2.89
CA PRO A 296 -6.30 17.83 -2.85
C PRO A 296 -6.70 16.73 -1.86
N LEU A 297 -7.81 16.91 -1.13
CA LEU A 297 -8.25 15.94 -0.10
C LEU A 297 -8.48 14.53 -0.66
N ASN A 298 -8.94 14.43 -1.91
CA ASN A 298 -9.18 13.14 -2.56
C ASN A 298 -7.89 12.38 -2.94
N ALA A 299 -6.71 12.99 -2.73
CA ALA A 299 -5.45 12.27 -2.77
C ALA A 299 -5.36 11.18 -1.69
N LEU A 300 -6.16 11.29 -0.62
CA LEU A 300 -6.22 10.32 0.47
C LEU A 300 -7.15 9.12 0.19
N ASP A 301 -7.96 9.14 -0.86
CA ASP A 301 -9.03 8.15 -1.06
C ASP A 301 -8.52 6.71 -1.19
N VAL A 302 -7.37 6.51 -1.86
CA VAL A 302 -6.69 5.22 -2.08
C VAL A 302 -5.16 5.46 -1.98
N ALA A 303 -4.77 6.24 -0.96
CA ALA A 303 -3.37 6.66 -0.79
C ALA A 303 -2.44 5.50 -0.41
N ASN A 304 -1.34 5.37 -1.15
CA ASN A 304 -0.23 4.50 -0.78
C ASN A 304 0.23 4.84 0.66
N PRO A 305 0.43 3.86 1.55
CA PRO A 305 0.82 4.11 2.94
C PRO A 305 2.10 4.95 3.13
N ALA A 306 3.06 4.91 2.19
CA ALA A 306 4.22 5.81 2.20
C ALA A 306 3.82 7.28 1.99
N LEU A 307 2.82 7.55 1.17
CA LEU A 307 2.30 8.89 0.93
C LEU A 307 1.53 9.40 2.14
N LEU A 308 0.75 8.53 2.78
CA LEU A 308 0.08 8.87 4.05
C LEU A 308 1.09 9.28 5.12
N ARG A 309 2.18 8.51 5.29
CA ARG A 309 3.31 8.88 6.18
C ARG A 309 3.91 10.23 5.80
N LEU A 310 4.14 10.45 4.51
CA LEU A 310 4.76 11.68 4.01
C LEU A 310 3.89 12.91 4.30
N ILE A 311 2.60 12.84 3.96
CA ILE A 311 1.64 13.94 4.18
C ILE A 311 1.46 14.20 5.67
N ALA A 312 1.35 13.15 6.50
CA ALA A 312 1.25 13.31 7.95
C ALA A 312 2.46 14.06 8.55
N GLY A 313 3.66 13.81 8.03
CA GLY A 313 4.92 14.43 8.45
C GLY A 313 5.21 15.81 7.81
N ALA A 314 4.46 16.22 6.78
CA ALA A 314 4.72 17.42 5.99
C ALA A 314 4.37 18.69 6.77
N ALA A 315 5.36 19.35 7.37
CA ALA A 315 5.15 20.56 8.18
C ALA A 315 4.59 21.75 7.40
N ASP A 316 4.76 21.73 6.08
CA ASP A 316 4.30 22.69 5.08
C ASP A 316 2.84 22.46 4.63
N SER A 317 2.21 21.35 5.03
CA SER A 317 0.81 21.04 4.70
C SER A 317 -0.17 21.57 5.75
N ASP A 318 -1.42 21.78 5.33
CA ASP A 318 -2.53 22.15 6.23
C ASP A 318 -2.70 21.14 7.37
N ILE A 319 -3.03 21.62 8.57
CA ILE A 319 -3.10 20.79 9.77
C ILE A 319 -4.20 19.73 9.69
N GLU A 320 -5.35 20.04 9.09
CA GLU A 320 -6.46 19.09 8.96
C GLU A 320 -6.06 17.97 8.01
N LEU A 321 -5.42 18.31 6.88
CA LEU A 321 -4.90 17.31 5.94
C LEU A 321 -3.86 16.39 6.60
N ARG A 322 -2.95 16.95 7.40
CA ARG A 322 -1.93 16.16 8.12
C ARG A 322 -2.55 15.23 9.16
N LEU A 323 -3.55 15.69 9.90
CA LEU A 323 -4.25 14.88 10.90
C LEU A 323 -5.01 13.72 10.23
N LEU A 324 -5.76 14.00 9.15
CA LEU A 324 -6.47 12.97 8.39
C LEU A 324 -5.50 11.94 7.80
N ALA A 325 -4.39 12.39 7.22
CA ALA A 325 -3.36 11.50 6.70
C ALA A 325 -2.73 10.65 7.82
N ALA A 326 -2.48 11.24 8.99
CA ALA A 326 -1.93 10.54 10.15
C ALA A 326 -2.90 9.47 10.69
N GLU A 327 -4.20 9.78 10.82
CA GLU A 327 -5.22 8.83 11.24
C GLU A 327 -5.35 7.66 10.26
N GLN A 328 -5.35 7.94 8.96
CA GLN A 328 -5.38 6.88 7.95
C GLN A 328 -4.11 6.06 7.98
N ALA A 329 -2.93 6.70 8.09
CA ALA A 329 -1.65 6.01 8.17
C ALA A 329 -1.57 5.11 9.41
N GLU A 330 -2.04 5.56 10.57
CA GLU A 330 -2.13 4.74 11.78
C GLU A 330 -3.08 3.57 11.57
N ALA A 331 -4.27 3.82 11.02
CA ALA A 331 -5.27 2.78 10.80
C ALA A 331 -4.75 1.65 9.90
N VAL A 332 -3.96 1.98 8.87
CA VAL A 332 -3.35 0.98 7.97
C VAL A 332 -2.00 0.45 8.47
N GLY A 333 -1.59 0.79 9.70
CA GLY A 333 -0.34 0.36 10.34
C GLY A 333 0.93 0.94 9.71
N ALA A 334 0.84 2.05 8.99
CA ALA A 334 1.96 2.71 8.33
C ALA A 334 2.73 3.66 9.26
N LEU A 335 2.10 4.15 10.33
CA LEU A 335 2.79 4.86 11.41
C LEU A 335 2.96 3.94 12.61
N ALA A 336 4.15 3.92 13.21
CA ALA A 336 4.28 3.36 14.54
C ALA A 336 3.61 4.29 15.56
N PRO A 337 2.83 3.77 16.52
CA PRO A 337 2.58 4.49 17.76
C PRO A 337 3.92 4.90 18.36
N ARG A 338 4.11 6.19 18.63
CA ARG A 338 5.27 6.63 19.41
C ARG A 338 5.23 5.87 20.74
N ALA A 339 6.22 5.03 20.98
CA ALA A 339 6.50 4.53 22.31
C ALA A 339 6.62 5.75 23.24
N ARG A 340 5.74 5.83 24.23
CA ARG A 340 5.83 6.85 25.28
C ARG A 340 6.77 6.38 26.37
#